data_AF-A0A327K3Z7-F1
#
_entry.id   AF-A0A327K3Z7-F1
#
_cell.length_a   1.000
_cell.length_b   1.000
_cell.length_c   1.000
_cell.angle_alpha   90.00
_cell.angle_beta   90.00
_cell.angle_gamma   90.00
#
_symmetry.space_group_name_H-M   'P 1'
#
loop_
_entity.id
_entity.type
_entity.pdbx_description
1 polymer ?
#
loop_
_entity_poly.entity_id
_entity_poly.type
_entity_poly.pdbx_seq_one_letter_code
_entity_poly.pdbx_strand_id
1 'polypeptide(L)'
;MPEIVRARRTNCGFLFIGCRFDDQMLRLYARQIMKRSKGPYFALVEPEGLTRNELRFFETEAITPLAVSPAKFAERLAELA
;
A
#
# COMPACT_ATOMS: atom_id res chain seq x y z
N MET A 1 -6.87 -10.91 13.98
CA MET A 1 -5.98 -9.77 14.28
C MET A 1 -6.26 -9.30 15.70
N PRO A 2 -5.25 -9.17 16.56
CA PRO A 2 -5.42 -8.73 17.94
C PRO A 2 -6.08 -7.35 18.07
N GLU A 3 -6.79 -7.13 19.16
CA GLU A 3 -7.59 -5.91 19.36
C GLU A 3 -6.73 -4.65 19.47
N ILE A 4 -5.59 -4.73 20.15
CA ILE A 4 -4.62 -3.64 20.25
C ILE A 4 -4.10 -3.19 18.88
N VAL A 5 -3.90 -4.13 17.95
CA VAL A 5 -3.45 -3.86 16.59
C VAL A 5 -4.58 -3.19 15.79
N ARG A 6 -5.83 -3.59 16.04
CA ARG A 6 -7.00 -2.93 15.45
C ARG A 6 -7.09 -1.47 15.89
N ALA A 7 -7.03 -1.22 17.20
CA ALA A 7 -7.17 0.13 17.76
C ALA A 7 -6.13 1.11 17.19
N ARG A 8 -4.86 0.68 17.09
CA ARG A 8 -3.77 1.50 16.54
C ARG A 8 -3.98 1.88 15.08
N ARG A 9 -4.64 1.03 14.30
CA ARG A 9 -4.76 1.18 12.84
C ARG A 9 -6.01 1.93 12.38
N THR A 10 -6.99 2.10 13.26
CA THR A 10 -8.28 2.70 12.90
C THR A 10 -8.11 4.04 12.17
N ASN A 11 -7.13 4.86 12.57
CA ASN A 11 -6.88 6.19 12.00
C ASN A 11 -5.65 6.26 11.08
N CYS A 12 -5.04 5.13 10.73
CA CYS A 12 -3.81 5.11 9.92
C CYS A 12 -4.11 4.96 8.43
N GLY A 13 -3.23 5.56 7.62
CA GLY A 13 -2.98 5.15 6.24
C GLY A 13 -1.86 4.11 6.17
N PHE A 14 -1.68 3.48 5.01
CA PHE A 14 -0.62 2.51 4.77
C PHE A 14 0.15 2.81 3.48
N LEU A 15 1.46 2.56 3.53
CA LEU A 15 2.34 2.57 2.37
C LEU A 15 2.91 1.16 2.18
N PHE A 16 2.69 0.57 1.01
CA PHE A 16 3.25 -0.71 0.61
C PHE A 16 4.53 -0.49 -0.21
N ILE A 17 5.61 -1.18 0.16
CA ILE A 17 6.93 -1.05 -0.48
C ILE A 17 7.41 -2.44 -0.88
N GLY A 18 7.88 -2.59 -2.12
CA GLY A 18 8.33 -3.88 -2.64
C GLY A 18 7.21 -4.89 -2.86
N CYS A 19 5.94 -4.45 -2.87
CA CYS A 19 4.78 -5.28 -3.10
C CYS A 19 4.13 -4.90 -4.43
N ARG A 20 4.17 -5.82 -5.40
CA ARG A 20 3.52 -5.64 -6.70
C ARG A 20 2.07 -6.16 -6.73
N PHE A 21 1.72 -7.02 -5.76
CA PHE A 21 0.42 -7.74 -5.69
C PHE A 21 0.16 -8.62 -6.91
N ASP A 22 1.22 -9.22 -7.43
CA ASP A 22 1.24 -10.19 -8.51
C ASP A 22 0.65 -11.54 -8.09
N ASP A 23 0.83 -11.95 -6.83
CA ASP A 23 0.24 -13.17 -6.28
C ASP A 23 -0.98 -12.95 -5.36
N GLN A 24 -1.76 -14.01 -5.14
CA GLN A 24 -2.95 -13.97 -4.29
C GLN A 24 -2.66 -13.79 -2.80
N MET A 25 -1.53 -14.28 -2.30
CA MET A 25 -1.17 -14.18 -0.88
C MET A 25 -0.89 -12.74 -0.49
N LEU A 26 -0.15 -11.99 -1.32
CA LEU A 26 0.10 -10.56 -1.14
C LEU A 26 -1.21 -9.76 -1.15
N ARG A 27 -2.13 -10.08 -2.06
CA ARG A 27 -3.45 -9.44 -2.14
C ARG A 27 -4.29 -9.69 -0.89
N LEU A 28 -4.32 -10.92 -0.39
CA LEU A 28 -5.03 -11.28 0.84
C LEU A 28 -4.44 -10.55 2.05
N TYR A 29 -3.12 -10.47 2.12
CA TYR A 29 -2.42 -9.78 3.18
C TYR A 29 -2.72 -8.28 3.20
N ALA A 30 -2.65 -7.62 2.04
CA ALA A 30 -3.01 -6.20 1.91
C ALA A 30 -4.45 -5.95 2.35
N ARG A 31 -5.43 -6.74 1.87
CA ARG A 31 -6.84 -6.62 2.28
C ARG A 31 -6.99 -6.72 3.79
N GLN A 32 -6.31 -7.69 4.41
CA GLN A 32 -6.36 -7.87 5.85
C GLN A 32 -5.70 -6.71 6.61
N ILE A 33 -4.68 -6.10 6.03
CA ILE A 33 -4.04 -4.90 6.59
C ILE A 33 -4.94 -3.66 6.45
N MET A 34 -5.57 -3.45 5.31
CA MET A 34 -6.43 -2.29 5.09
C MET A 34 -7.80 -2.43 5.78
N LYS A 35 -8.14 -3.63 6.23
CA LYS A 35 -9.44 -3.90 6.86
C LYS A 35 -9.63 -3.04 8.11
N ARG A 36 -10.61 -2.13 8.02
CA ARG A 36 -11.02 -1.18 9.07
C ARG A 36 -9.94 -0.15 9.44
N SER A 37 -9.04 0.18 8.52
CA SER A 37 -8.27 1.42 8.58
C SER A 37 -8.97 2.54 7.82
N LYS A 38 -8.57 3.78 8.10
CA LYS A 38 -9.15 4.99 7.49
C LYS A 38 -8.56 5.32 6.11
N GLY A 39 -7.36 4.83 5.82
CA GLY A 39 -6.59 5.27 4.65
C GLY A 39 -5.95 6.65 4.89
N PRO A 40 -5.26 7.22 3.90
CA PRO A 40 -5.10 6.74 2.51
C PRO A 40 -4.17 5.51 2.36
N TYR A 41 -4.21 4.87 1.18
CA TYR A 41 -3.35 3.72 0.85
C TYR A 41 -2.49 4.01 -0.37
N PHE A 42 -1.20 3.73 -0.26
CA PHE A 42 -0.23 3.97 -1.32
C PHE A 42 0.63 2.72 -1.57
N ALA A 43 1.16 2.58 -2.78
CA ALA A 43 2.17 1.57 -3.09
C ALA A 43 3.30 2.18 -3.92
N LEU A 44 4.56 1.93 -3.53
CA LEU A 44 5.73 2.30 -4.34
C LEU A 44 5.91 1.26 -5.44
N VAL A 45 5.42 1.57 -6.64
CA VAL A 45 5.45 0.68 -7.80
C VAL A 45 5.27 1.49 -9.08
N GLU A 46 5.97 1.09 -10.13
CA GLU A 46 5.89 1.79 -11.42
C GLU A 46 4.67 1.29 -12.20
N PRO A 47 3.66 2.15 -12.46
CA PRO A 47 2.41 1.73 -13.07
C PRO A 47 2.57 1.14 -14.48
N GLU A 48 3.55 1.61 -15.24
CA GLU A 48 3.79 1.20 -16.63
C GLU A 48 4.17 -0.27 -16.75
N GLY A 49 4.74 -0.84 -15.68
CA GLY A 49 5.09 -2.24 -15.63
C GLY A 49 3.94 -3.15 -15.25
N LEU A 50 2.79 -2.63 -14.80
CA LEU A 50 1.69 -3.42 -14.22
C LEU A 50 0.78 -4.03 -15.27
N THR A 51 0.34 -5.25 -15.01
CA THR A 51 -0.71 -5.92 -15.76
C THR A 51 -2.07 -5.31 -15.44
N ARG A 52 -3.04 -5.51 -16.33
CA ARG A 52 -4.45 -5.08 -16.12
C ARG A 52 -5.05 -5.63 -14.82
N ASN A 53 -4.68 -6.84 -14.43
CA ASN A 53 -5.19 -7.49 -13.22
C ASN A 53 -4.57 -6.91 -11.94
N GLU A 54 -3.33 -6.43 -12.00
CA GLU A 54 -2.68 -5.70 -10.91
C GLU A 54 -3.31 -4.32 -10.78
N LEU A 55 -3.38 -3.54 -11.87
CA LEU A 55 -4.03 -2.22 -11.89
C LEU A 55 -5.47 -2.27 -11.33
N ARG A 56 -6.26 -3.25 -11.77
CA ARG A 56 -7.62 -3.44 -11.25
C ARG A 56 -7.65 -3.73 -9.75
N PHE A 57 -6.63 -4.40 -9.20
CA PHE A 57 -6.52 -4.61 -7.76
C PHE A 57 -6.24 -3.29 -7.03
N PHE A 58 -5.31 -2.47 -7.54
CA PHE A 58 -5.05 -1.14 -6.98
C PHE A 58 -6.32 -0.26 -6.97
N GLU A 59 -7.05 -0.21 -8.09
CA GLU A 59 -8.32 0.52 -8.18
C GLU A 59 -9.37 0.00 -7.21
N THR A 60 -9.56 -1.33 -7.13
CA THR A 60 -10.57 -1.96 -6.28
C THR A 60 -10.32 -1.68 -4.80
N GLU A 61 -9.06 -1.69 -4.39
CA GLU A 61 -8.67 -1.48 -2.99
C GLU A 61 -8.37 -0.01 -2.66
N ALA A 62 -8.58 0.92 -3.60
CA ALA A 62 -8.26 2.34 -3.48
C ALA A 62 -6.80 2.59 -3.06
N ILE A 63 -5.88 1.81 -3.62
CA ILE A 63 -4.43 1.97 -3.43
C ILE A 63 -3.90 2.83 -4.57
N THR A 64 -3.30 3.97 -4.25
CA THR A 64 -2.66 4.84 -5.25
C THR A 64 -1.22 4.39 -5.52
N PRO A 65 -0.87 3.96 -6.74
CA PRO A 65 0.51 3.67 -7.09
C PRO A 65 1.32 4.97 -7.18
N LEU A 66 2.53 4.94 -6.63
CA LEU A 66 3.48 6.04 -6.64
C LEU A 66 4.72 5.60 -7.43
N ALA A 67 4.92 6.22 -8.59
CA ALA A 67 6.07 6.02 -9.46
C ALA A 67 7.30 6.76 -8.90
N VAL A 68 7.88 6.21 -7.84
CA VAL A 68 9.06 6.77 -7.18
C VAL A 68 9.93 5.65 -6.62
N SER A 69 11.23 5.74 -6.85
CA SER A 69 12.17 4.77 -6.28
C SER A 69 12.16 4.84 -4.74
N PRO A 70 12.34 3.71 -4.05
CA PRO A 70 12.40 3.71 -2.58
C PRO A 70 13.46 4.65 -2.01
N ALA A 71 14.60 4.80 -2.69
CA ALA A 71 15.67 5.72 -2.28
C ALA A 71 15.21 7.18 -2.31
N LYS A 72 14.61 7.62 -3.42
CA LYS A 72 14.10 8.99 -3.56
C LYS A 72 12.93 9.26 -2.61
N PHE A 73 12.09 8.26 -2.36
CA PHE A 73 11.03 8.39 -1.35
C PHE A 73 11.61 8.57 0.05
N ALA A 74 12.63 7.79 0.42
CA ALA A 74 13.29 7.89 1.72
C ALA A 74 13.96 9.26 1.93
N GLU A 75 14.64 9.79 0.90
CA GLU A 75 15.21 11.15 0.93
C GLU A 75 14.12 12.19 1.21
N ARG A 76 13.00 12.15 0.49
CA ARG A 76 11.86 13.07 0.69
C ARG A 76 11.23 12.95 2.06
N LEU A 77 11.14 11.73 2.59
CA LEU A 77 10.60 11.50 3.92
C LEU A 77 11.50 12.08 5.02
N ALA A 78 12.83 12.00 4.84
CA ALA A 78 13.79 12.58 5.77
C ALA A 78 13.75 14.12 5.79
N GLU A 79 13.39 14.77 4.68
CA GLU A 79 13.20 16.23 4.62
C GLU A 79 11.96 16.72 5.41
N LEU A 80 11.00 15.83 5.70
CA LEU A 80 9.73 16.15 6.36
C LEU A 80 9.71 15.85 7.86
N ALA A 81 10.71 15.11 8.36
CA ALA A 81 10.80 14.63 9.74
C ALA A 81 11.66 15.56 10.61
#